data_AF-A0A0T5XCM2-F1
#
_entry.id   AF-A0A0T5XCM2-F1
#
_cell.length_a   1.000
_cell.length_b   1.000
_cell.length_c   1.000
_cell.angle_alpha   90.00
_cell.angle_beta   90.00
_cell.angle_gamma   90.00
#
_symmetry.space_group_name_H-M   'P 1'
#
loop_
_entity.id
_entity.type
_entity.pdbx_description
1 polymer ?
#
loop_
_entity_poly.entity_id
_entity_poly.type
_entity_poly.pdbx_seq_one_letter_code
_entity_poly.pdbx_strand_id
1 'polypeptide(L)' 'MSYVNVQVDATAGVMVRTGANLKEGDPIGMKPNSREIVRSPVSGVIEFITFDSDTHTLIVTIKEN' A
#
# COMPACT_ATOMS: atom_id res chain seq x y z
N MET A 1 14.28 6.67 -10.74
CA MET A 1 13.43 6.51 -9.53
C MET A 1 12.06 6.10 -10.01
N SER A 2 11.59 4.95 -9.55
CA SER A 2 10.30 4.37 -9.92
C SER A 2 9.33 4.49 -8.75
N TYR A 3 8.05 4.65 -9.05
CA TYR A 3 6.98 4.65 -8.05
C TYR A 3 6.00 3.53 -8.36
N VAL A 4 5.61 2.81 -7.33
CA VAL A 4 4.62 1.73 -7.43
C VAL A 4 3.43 2.06 -6.55
N ASN A 5 2.24 2.01 -7.13
CA ASN A 5 0.99 2.20 -6.39
C ASN A 5 0.39 0.84 -6.04
N VAL A 6 0.03 0.67 -4.78
CA VAL A 6 -0.64 -0.52 -4.26
C VAL A 6 -1.98 -0.11 -3.68
N GLN A 7 -3.06 -0.73 -4.17
CA GLN A 7 -4.40 -0.48 -3.66
C GLN A 7 -4.76 -1.47 -2.56
N VAL A 8 -5.29 -0.95 -1.45
CA VAL A 8 -5.80 -1.75 -0.33
C VAL A 8 -7.17 -1.26 0.12
N ASP A 9 -7.91 -2.12 0.83
CA ASP A 9 -9.23 -1.81 1.36
C ASP A 9 -9.19 -0.67 2.40
N ALA A 10 -10.00 0.37 2.21
CA ALA A 10 -9.99 1.53 3.10
C ALA A 10 -10.70 1.28 4.44
N THR A 11 -11.65 0.34 4.50
CA THR A 11 -12.36 0.00 5.75
C THR A 11 -11.44 -0.76 6.70
N ALA A 12 -10.62 -1.68 6.18
CA ALA A 12 -9.60 -2.38 6.96
C ALA A 12 -8.39 -1.50 7.30
N GLY A 13 -8.10 -0.50 6.45
CA GLY A 13 -6.96 0.39 6.61
C GLY A 13 -5.64 -0.19 6.11
N VAL A 14 -4.55 0.54 6.36
CA VAL A 14 -3.17 0.18 6.01
C VAL A 14 -2.41 -0.34 7.23
N MET A 15 -1.47 -1.26 7.00
CA MET A 15 -0.54 -1.80 7.99
C MET A 15 0.80 -1.04 8.01
N VAL A 16 0.91 0.02 7.20
CA VAL A 16 2.12 0.81 6.98
C VAL A 16 1.86 2.29 7.21
N ARG A 17 2.93 3.08 7.28
CA ARG A 17 2.88 4.55 7.45
C ARG A 17 3.85 5.24 6.50
N THR A 18 3.55 6.48 6.14
CA THR A 18 4.46 7.33 5.36
C THR A 18 5.84 7.42 6.02
N GLY A 19 6.90 7.34 5.21
CA GLY A 19 8.30 7.33 5.62
C GLY A 19 8.81 5.97 6.10
N ALA A 20 7.97 4.93 6.18
CA ALA A 20 8.42 3.59 6.53
C ALA A 20 9.19 2.94 5.38
N ASN A 21 10.30 2.27 5.72
CA ASN A 21 10.99 1.35 4.80
C ASN A 21 10.21 0.04 4.71
N LEU A 22 10.15 -0.54 3.52
CA LEU A 22 9.56 -1.84 3.23
C LEU A 22 10.54 -2.71 2.45
N LYS A 23 10.43 -4.01 2.65
CA LYS A 23 10.98 -5.04 1.76
C LYS A 23 9.88 -5.59 0.87
N GLU A 24 10.29 -6.12 -0.28
CA GLU A 24 9.41 -6.95 -1.11
C GLU A 24 8.82 -8.10 -0.27
N GLY A 25 7.51 -8.31 -0.37
CA GLY A 25 6.76 -9.30 0.40
C GLY A 25 6.21 -8.80 1.74
N ASP A 26 6.62 -7.63 2.24
CA ASP A 26 6.09 -7.07 3.49
C ASP A 26 4.59 -6.74 3.38
N PRO A 27 3.79 -6.94 4.44
CA PRO A 27 2.36 -6.67 4.40
C PRO A 27 2.07 -5.15 4.31
N ILE A 28 1.17 -4.77 3.40
CA ILE A 28 0.73 -3.38 3.21
C ILE A 28 -0.67 -3.14 3.76
N GLY A 29 -1.59 -4.07 3.52
CA GLY A 29 -2.98 -3.95 3.91
C GLY A 29 -3.80 -5.13 3.40
N MET A 30 -5.12 -4.95 3.38
CA MET A 30 -6.04 -6.00 2.91
C MET A 30 -6.46 -5.72 1.47
N LYS A 31 -6.69 -6.78 0.71
CA LYS A 31 -7.14 -6.65 -0.67
C LYS A 31 -8.61 -6.19 -0.69
N PRO A 32 -8.98 -5.24 -1.56
CA PRO A 32 -10.38 -4.83 -1.69
C PRO A 32 -11.27 -6.03 -1.99
N ASN A 33 -12.42 -6.13 -1.30
CA ASN A 33 -13.41 -7.19 -1.47
C ASN A 33 -12.92 -8.62 -1.13
N SER A 34 -11.79 -8.78 -0.43
CA SER A 34 -11.34 -10.10 0.04
C SER A 34 -10.69 -10.03 1.44
N ARG A 35 -10.40 -11.20 2.01
CA ARG A 35 -9.66 -11.31 3.29
C ARG A 35 -8.18 -11.64 3.08
N GLU A 36 -7.66 -11.36 1.89
CA GLU A 36 -6.25 -11.62 1.56
C GLU A 36 -5.37 -10.42 1.92
N ILE A 37 -4.15 -10.69 2.40
CA ILE A 37 -3.15 -9.66 2.65
C ILE A 37 -2.49 -9.27 1.33
N VAL A 38 -2.52 -7.97 1.02
CA VAL A 38 -1.71 -7.38 -0.05
C VAL A 38 -0.31 -7.13 0.49
N ARG A 39 0.68 -7.62 -0.26
CA ARG A 39 2.11 -7.53 0.08
C ARG A 39 2.81 -6.58 -0.88
N SER A 40 3.89 -5.97 -0.40
CA SER A 40 4.70 -5.06 -1.18
C SER A 40 5.33 -5.77 -2.37
N PRO A 41 5.14 -5.28 -3.59
CA PRO A 41 5.77 -5.86 -4.78
C PRO A 41 7.25 -5.48 -4.91
N VAL A 42 7.72 -4.49 -4.15
CA VAL A 42 9.09 -3.95 -4.25
C VAL A 42 9.63 -3.60 -2.86
N SER A 43 10.94 -3.43 -2.76
CA SER A 43 11.59 -2.82 -1.59
C SER A 43 11.71 -1.31 -1.79
N GLY A 44 11.44 -0.51 -0.76
CA GLY A 44 11.37 0.94 -0.93
C GLY A 44 10.91 1.69 0.31
N VAL A 45 10.44 2.91 0.10
CA VAL A 45 9.89 3.78 1.16
C VAL A 45 8.47 4.18 0.81
N ILE A 46 7.55 4.13 1.78
CA ILE A 46 6.20 4.67 1.60
C ILE A 46 6.27 6.19 1.51
N GLU A 47 5.90 6.74 0.36
CA GLU A 47 5.91 8.19 0.14
C GLU A 47 4.54 8.83 0.41
N PHE A 48 3.46 8.20 -0.07
CA PHE A 48 2.10 8.71 0.09
C PHE A 48 1.10 7.60 0.40
N ILE A 49 0.04 7.96 1.12
CA ILE A 49 -1.14 7.13 1.34
C ILE A 49 -2.35 8.01 1.09
N THR A 50 -3.12 7.72 0.05
CA THR A 50 -4.23 8.56 -0.42
C THR A 50 -5.53 7.76 -0.42
N PHE A 51 -6.61 8.36 0.09
CA PHE A 51 -7.93 7.75 0.00
C PHE A 51 -8.59 8.04 -1.35
N ASP A 52 -9.01 6.99 -2.04
CA ASP A 52 -9.83 7.05 -3.25
C ASP A 52 -11.30 6.74 -2.87
N SER A 53 -12.14 7.78 -2.93
CA SER A 53 -13.55 7.67 -2.58
C SER A 53 -14.38 6.90 -3.60
N ASP A 54 -13.97 6.85 -4.87
CA ASP A 54 -14.74 6.23 -5.94
C ASP A 54 -14.71 4.71 -5.82
N THR A 55 -13.58 4.18 -5.37
CA THR A 55 -13.38 2.73 -5.17
C THR A 55 -13.42 2.32 -3.70
N HIS A 56 -13.50 3.28 -2.78
CA HIS A 56 -13.36 3.07 -1.33
C HIS A 56 -12.07 2.31 -0.97
N THR A 57 -10.95 2.73 -1.57
CA THR A 57 -9.63 2.13 -1.35
C THR A 57 -8.62 3.16 -0.85
N LEU A 58 -7.53 2.67 -0.26
CA LEU A 58 -6.32 3.45 0.01
C LEU A 58 -5.29 3.09 -1.05
N ILE A 59 -4.73 4.11 -1.69
CA ILE A 59 -3.61 3.99 -2.63
C ILE A 59 -2.33 4.29 -1.85
N VAL A 60 -1.49 3.27 -1.71
CA VAL A 60 -0.17 3.35 -1.08
C VAL A 60 0.89 3.51 -2.16
N THR A 61 1.58 4.64 -2.19
CA THR A 61 2.66 4.92 -3.15
C THR A 61 4.01 4.60 -2.53
N ILE A 62 4.75 3.69 -3.16
CA ILE A 62 6.07 3.23 -2.74
C ILE A 62 7.10 3.83 -3.70
N LYS A 63 8.09 4.52 -3.15
CA LYS A 63 9.30 4.90 -3.86
C LYS A 63 10.28 3.73 -3.83
N GLU A 64 10.51 3.12 -4.98
CA GLU A 64 11.43 2.00 -5.12
C GLU A 64 12.88 2.47 -4.92
N ASN A 65 13.65 1.67 -4.17
CA ASN A 65 15.08 1.90 -3.91
C ASN A 65 15.96 1.44 -5.07
#